data_AF-A0A8H3YQ94-F1
#
_entry.id   AF-A0A8H3YQ94-F1
#
_cell.length_a   1.000
_cell.length_b   1.000
_cell.length_c   1.000
_cell.angle_alpha   90.00
_cell.angle_beta   90.00
_cell.angle_gamma   90.00
#
_symmetry.space_group_name_H-M   'P 1'
#
loop_
_entity.id
_entity.type
_entity.pdbx_description
1 polymer ?
#
loop_
_entity_poly.entity_id
_entity_poly.type
_entity_poly.pdbx_seq_one_letter_code
_entity_poly.pdbx_strand_id
1 'polypeptide(L)'
;MQAFKGKTCRSAFEKTGIVPFDPLKVIEKCPPTITATPPPRETTPPPIDWENFPIPKSARSLARLGQRVYDLDLPGNEDVYAEALDKFMMALTSIALAADIQQKQLFRARASEMERQRHREDARKQLDVPGPLNSATARAMVVKKREISLAEDEARVARRREREIKRQQKENEAAAIAHRKAVRAQNKILGIKTPRYRRNAP
;
A
#
# COMPACT_ATOMS: atom_id res chain seq x y z
N MET A 1 -54.42 80.17 16.33
CA MET A 1 -53.57 79.08 15.79
C MET A 1 -54.46 78.03 15.17
N GLN A 2 -54.33 77.76 13.87
CA GLN A 2 -55.16 76.81 13.16
C GLN A 2 -54.44 75.46 13.11
N ALA A 3 -54.92 74.47 13.86
CA ALA A 3 -54.32 73.14 13.90
C ALA A 3 -54.56 72.40 12.57
N PHE A 4 -53.54 71.69 12.08
CA PHE A 4 -53.66 70.89 10.87
C PHE A 4 -54.76 69.83 11.02
N LYS A 5 -55.67 69.75 10.04
CA LYS A 5 -56.73 68.73 10.01
C LYS A 5 -56.07 67.37 9.79
N GLY A 6 -56.37 66.38 10.63
CA GLY A 6 -55.76 65.04 10.56
C GLY A 6 -55.93 64.34 9.21
N LYS A 7 -57.00 64.63 8.46
CA LYS A 7 -57.20 64.12 7.09
C LYS A 7 -56.15 64.64 6.11
N THR A 8 -55.72 65.89 6.26
CA THR A 8 -54.70 66.53 5.42
C THR A 8 -53.32 65.94 5.71
N CYS A 9 -53.01 65.66 6.99
CA CYS A 9 -51.77 64.97 7.37
C CYS A 9 -51.70 63.56 6.78
N ARG A 10 -52.77 62.75 6.91
CA ARG A 10 -52.81 61.39 6.34
C ARG A 10 -52.61 61.38 4.82
N SER A 11 -53.29 62.28 4.10
CA SER A 11 -53.11 62.42 2.65
C SER A 11 -51.69 62.86 2.26
N ALA A 12 -51.05 63.71 3.07
CA ALA A 12 -49.67 64.11 2.85
C ALA A 12 -48.71 62.92 3.03
N PHE A 13 -48.88 62.11 4.09
CA PHE A 13 -48.06 60.92 4.33
C PHE A 13 -48.21 59.85 3.24
N GLU A 14 -49.43 59.64 2.73
CA GLU A 14 -49.68 58.75 1.58
C GLU A 14 -48.98 59.26 0.32
N LYS A 15 -49.04 60.57 0.04
CA LYS A 15 -48.39 61.18 -1.13
C LYS A 15 -46.87 61.15 -1.05
N THR A 16 -46.30 61.28 0.15
CA THR A 16 -44.85 61.21 0.35
C THR A 16 -44.33 59.78 0.46
N GLY A 17 -45.21 58.77 0.46
CA GLY A 17 -44.84 57.37 0.63
C GLY A 17 -44.34 57.03 2.05
N ILE A 18 -44.53 57.94 3.01
CA ILE A 18 -44.11 57.78 4.42
C ILE A 18 -45.33 57.26 5.20
N VAL A 19 -45.87 56.13 4.76
CA VAL A 19 -46.90 55.39 5.50
C VAL A 19 -46.19 54.36 6.37
N PRO A 20 -46.62 54.10 7.61
CA PRO A 20 -46.07 53.00 8.40
C PRO A 20 -46.18 51.71 7.59
N PHE A 21 -45.03 51.12 7.29
CA PHE A 21 -44.95 49.85 6.60
C PHE A 21 -45.68 48.79 7.43
N ASP A 22 -46.70 48.16 6.84
CA ASP A 22 -47.41 47.03 7.44
C ASP A 22 -46.80 45.74 6.89
N PRO A 23 -45.87 45.10 7.61
CA PRO A 23 -45.14 43.92 7.12
C PRO A 23 -46.07 42.75 6.83
N LEU A 24 -47.23 42.67 7.51
CA LEU A 24 -48.15 41.54 7.39
C LEU A 24 -48.79 41.48 6.01
N LYS A 25 -49.15 42.64 5.44
CA LYS A 25 -49.71 42.72 4.08
C LYS A 25 -48.75 42.28 2.98
N VAL A 26 -47.45 42.37 3.22
CA VAL A 26 -46.42 41.90 2.28
C VAL A 26 -46.21 40.40 2.43
N ILE A 27 -46.15 39.91 3.67
CA ILE A 27 -45.99 38.48 3.97
C ILE A 27 -47.19 37.67 3.43
N GLU A 28 -48.42 38.18 3.55
CA GLU A 28 -49.62 37.52 3.00
C GLU A 28 -49.63 37.40 1.46
N LYS A 29 -48.91 38.29 0.76
CA LYS A 29 -48.79 38.26 -0.70
C LYS A 29 -47.63 37.42 -1.19
N CYS A 30 -46.72 37.01 -0.31
CA CYS A 30 -45.69 36.06 -0.65
C CYS A 30 -46.28 34.64 -0.63
N PRO A 31 -46.22 33.88 -1.74
CA PRO A 31 -46.62 32.49 -1.70
C PRO A 31 -45.75 31.74 -0.67
N PRO A 32 -46.31 30.74 0.06
CA PRO A 32 -45.51 29.96 0.99
C PRO A 32 -44.34 29.39 0.20
N THR A 33 -43.13 29.66 0.69
CA THR A 33 -41.89 29.14 0.09
C THR A 33 -42.07 27.64 -0.07
N ILE A 34 -42.11 27.16 -1.31
CA ILE A 34 -42.04 25.73 -1.61
C ILE A 34 -40.76 25.28 -0.90
N THR A 35 -40.92 24.50 0.17
CA THR A 35 -39.79 23.92 0.87
C THR A 35 -39.05 23.07 -0.15
N ALA A 36 -37.95 23.61 -0.69
CA ALA A 36 -37.11 22.88 -1.62
C ALA A 36 -36.75 21.55 -0.96
N THR A 37 -37.11 20.45 -1.61
CA THR A 37 -36.65 19.13 -1.20
C THR A 37 -35.13 19.24 -1.04
N PRO A 38 -34.56 18.93 0.14
CA PRO A 38 -33.12 18.98 0.29
C PRO A 38 -32.50 18.09 -0.79
N PRO A 39 -31.42 18.54 -1.47
CA PRO A 39 -30.75 17.69 -2.45
C PRO A 39 -30.42 16.35 -1.77
N PRO A 40 -30.50 15.22 -2.51
CA PRO A 40 -30.10 13.94 -1.95
C PRO A 40 -28.71 14.11 -1.34
N ARG A 41 -28.59 13.80 -0.03
CA ARG A 41 -27.30 13.84 0.64
C ARG A 41 -26.37 12.93 -0.13
N GLU A 42 -25.33 13.49 -0.74
CA GLU A 42 -24.21 12.71 -1.22
C GLU A 42 -23.72 11.87 -0.03
N THR A 43 -23.90 10.56 -0.12
CA THR A 43 -23.37 9.64 0.89
C THR A 43 -21.87 9.84 0.90
N THR A 44 -21.35 10.40 2.01
CA THR A 44 -19.91 10.48 2.25
C THR A 44 -19.34 9.10 1.95
N PRO A 45 -18.33 8.98 1.07
CA PRO A 45 -17.72 7.69 0.79
C PRO A 45 -17.25 7.08 2.11
N PRO A 46 -17.31 5.74 2.24
CA PRO A 46 -16.86 5.09 3.46
C PRO A 46 -15.42 5.54 3.77
N PRO A 47 -15.06 5.73 5.05
CA PRO A 47 -13.73 6.14 5.42
C PRO A 47 -12.71 5.18 4.81
N ILE A 48 -11.73 5.74 4.11
CA ILE A 48 -10.65 4.98 3.50
C ILE A 48 -9.89 4.30 4.63
N ASP A 49 -9.77 2.97 4.56
CA ASP A 49 -8.95 2.20 5.48
C ASP A 49 -7.46 2.43 5.14
N TRP A 50 -6.90 3.48 5.74
CA TRP A 50 -5.50 3.87 5.56
C TRP A 50 -4.53 2.84 6.16
N GLU A 51 -4.97 2.07 7.17
CA GLU A 51 -4.14 1.06 7.83
C GLU A 51 -3.84 -0.12 6.89
N ASN A 52 -4.82 -0.49 6.07
CA ASN A 52 -4.68 -1.56 5.09
C ASN A 52 -4.36 -1.08 3.67
N PHE A 53 -3.96 0.19 3.50
CA PHE A 53 -3.62 0.70 2.18
C PHE A 53 -2.41 -0.06 1.61
N PRO A 54 -2.50 -0.67 0.42
CA PRO A 54 -1.42 -1.48 -0.14
C PRO A 54 -0.30 -0.58 -0.65
N ILE A 55 0.63 -0.22 0.24
CA ILE A 55 1.81 0.56 -0.13
C ILE A 55 2.72 -0.32 -1.01
N PRO A 56 3.05 0.11 -2.24
CA PRO A 56 3.91 -0.65 -3.13
C PRO A 56 5.32 -0.78 -2.54
N LYS A 57 5.79 -2.02 -2.36
CA LYS A 57 7.09 -2.34 -1.74
C LYS A 57 8.25 -2.46 -2.73
N SER A 58 7.99 -2.28 -4.02
CA SER A 58 8.96 -2.42 -5.11
C SER A 58 8.53 -1.60 -6.33
N ALA A 59 9.49 -1.17 -7.14
CA ALA A 59 9.24 -0.50 -8.42
C ALA A 59 8.26 -1.28 -9.31
N ARG A 60 8.30 -2.62 -9.30
CA ARG A 60 7.37 -3.45 -10.09
C ARG A 60 5.95 -3.42 -9.56
N SER A 61 5.76 -3.34 -8.24
CA SER A 61 4.43 -3.21 -7.65
C SER A 61 3.83 -1.83 -7.92
N LEU A 62 4.68 -0.80 -7.92
CA LEU A 62 4.27 0.56 -8.26
C LEU A 62 3.87 0.68 -9.74
N ALA A 63 4.63 0.09 -10.67
CA ALA A 63 4.27 0.09 -12.09
C ALA A 63 2.91 -0.59 -12.35
N ARG A 64 2.63 -1.69 -11.65
CA ARG A 64 1.31 -2.36 -11.72
C ARG A 64 0.18 -1.50 -11.15
N LEU A 65 0.47 -0.74 -10.10
CA LEU A 65 -0.49 0.20 -9.53
C LEU A 65 -0.75 1.34 -10.50
N GLY A 66 0.30 1.87 -11.14
CA GLY A 66 0.18 2.84 -12.24
C GLY A 66 -0.75 2.35 -13.33
N GLN A 67 -0.54 1.13 -13.82
CA GLN A 67 -1.41 0.53 -14.84
C GLN A 67 -2.88 0.51 -14.41
N ARG A 68 -3.16 0.15 -13.16
CA ARG A 68 -4.53 0.15 -12.62
C ARG A 68 -5.14 1.55 -12.54
N VAL A 69 -4.32 2.56 -12.29
CA VAL A 69 -4.75 3.96 -12.26
C VAL A 69 -5.12 4.43 -13.67
N TYR A 70 -4.39 3.99 -14.70
CA TYR A 70 -4.77 4.23 -16.10
C TYR A 70 -6.02 3.46 -16.51
N ASP A 71 -6.19 2.22 -16.04
CA ASP A 71 -7.36 1.40 -16.34
C ASP A 71 -8.66 1.93 -15.68
N LEU A 72 -8.53 2.85 -14.70
CA LEU A 72 -9.65 3.55 -14.09
C LEU A 72 -9.96 4.79 -14.94
N ASP A 73 -10.95 4.69 -15.84
CA ASP A 73 -11.49 5.85 -16.56
C ASP A 73 -12.06 6.86 -15.56
N LEU A 74 -11.25 7.85 -15.16
CA LEU A 74 -11.63 8.91 -14.23
C LEU A 74 -12.46 9.96 -14.97
N PRO A 75 -13.73 10.20 -14.58
CA PRO A 75 -14.56 11.18 -15.26
C PRO A 75 -14.15 12.61 -14.86
N GLY A 76 -13.56 13.35 -15.80
CA GLY A 76 -13.32 14.80 -15.65
C GLY A 76 -11.98 15.27 -16.25
N ASN A 77 -12.04 15.84 -17.46
CA ASN A 77 -10.96 16.51 -18.19
C ASN A 77 -9.68 15.68 -18.35
N GLU A 78 -9.80 14.66 -19.21
CA GLU A 78 -8.80 13.62 -19.48
C GLU A 78 -7.44 14.15 -19.94
N ASP A 79 -7.36 15.30 -20.63
CA ASP A 79 -6.08 15.75 -21.22
C ASP A 79 -5.16 16.50 -20.24
N VAL A 80 -5.71 17.31 -19.33
CA VAL A 80 -4.88 18.20 -18.48
C VAL A 80 -4.21 17.44 -17.35
N TYR A 81 -4.90 16.42 -16.81
CA TYR A 81 -4.39 15.62 -15.70
C TYR A 81 -3.66 14.36 -16.15
N ALA A 82 -3.92 13.83 -17.35
CA ALA A 82 -3.20 12.66 -17.86
C ALA A 82 -1.70 12.91 -17.97
N GLU A 83 -1.28 14.05 -18.54
CA GLU A 83 0.14 14.37 -18.67
C GLU A 83 0.83 14.54 -17.29
N ALA A 84 0.12 15.14 -16.33
CA ALA A 84 0.62 15.29 -14.97
C ALA A 84 0.74 13.94 -14.24
N LEU A 85 -0.24 13.04 -14.44
CA LEU A 85 -0.24 11.69 -13.89
C LEU A 85 0.86 10.84 -14.52
N ASP A 86 1.07 10.93 -15.84
CA ASP A 86 2.18 10.27 -16.55
C ASP A 86 3.53 10.67 -15.97
N LYS A 87 3.78 11.98 -15.89
CA LYS A 87 5.02 12.51 -15.32
C LYS A 87 5.19 12.08 -13.86
N PHE A 88 4.12 12.07 -13.08
CA PHE A 88 4.14 11.63 -11.69
C PHE A 88 4.46 10.12 -11.56
N MET A 89 3.81 9.27 -12.35
CA MET A 89 4.05 7.83 -12.35
C MET A 89 5.47 7.49 -12.84
N MET A 90 5.96 8.18 -13.87
CA MET A 90 7.34 8.08 -14.33
C MET A 90 8.34 8.50 -13.25
N ALA A 91 8.11 9.63 -12.58
CA ALA A 91 8.97 10.10 -11.51
C ALA A 91 9.02 9.09 -10.34
N LEU A 92 7.86 8.62 -9.87
CA LEU A 92 7.80 7.65 -8.78
C LEU A 92 8.50 6.33 -9.14
N THR A 93 8.32 5.83 -10.37
CA THR A 93 8.96 4.58 -10.80
C THR A 93 10.48 4.72 -10.89
N SER A 94 10.97 5.88 -11.34
CA SER A 94 12.41 6.18 -11.36
C SER A 94 13.02 6.21 -9.95
N ILE A 95 12.32 6.86 -9.00
CA ILE A 95 12.74 6.94 -7.60
C ILE A 95 12.74 5.55 -6.96
N ALA A 96 11.68 4.77 -7.19
CA ALA A 96 11.59 3.40 -6.66
C ALA A 96 12.69 2.50 -7.21
N LEU A 97 13.02 2.62 -8.50
CA LEU A 97 14.12 1.86 -9.11
C LEU A 97 15.48 2.27 -8.52
N ALA A 98 15.72 3.57 -8.33
CA ALA A 98 16.94 4.06 -7.70
C ALA A 98 17.09 3.53 -6.26
N ALA A 99 16.00 3.53 -5.48
CA ALA A 99 15.97 2.98 -4.14
C ALA A 99 16.27 1.47 -4.13
N ASP A 100 15.66 0.69 -5.04
CA ASP A 100 15.91 -0.75 -5.17
C ASP A 100 17.40 -1.04 -5.50
N ILE A 101 18.02 -0.22 -6.33
CA ILE A 101 19.45 -0.33 -6.68
C ILE A 101 20.33 0.02 -5.49
N GLN A 102 20.04 1.13 -4.81
CA GLN A 102 20.79 1.57 -3.62
C GLN A 102 20.75 0.51 -2.52
N GLN A 103 19.58 -0.07 -2.24
CA GLN A 103 19.46 -1.15 -1.26
C GLN A 103 20.37 -2.33 -1.62
N LYS A 104 20.38 -2.78 -2.89
CA LYS A 104 21.25 -3.86 -3.35
C LYS A 104 22.74 -3.51 -3.21
N GLN A 105 23.12 -2.27 -3.50
CA GLN A 105 24.49 -1.79 -3.31
C GLN A 105 24.90 -1.80 -1.84
N LEU A 106 24.04 -1.32 -0.94
CA LEU A 106 24.27 -1.36 0.50
C LEU A 106 24.44 -2.80 1.02
N PHE A 107 23.61 -3.74 0.55
CA PHE A 107 23.77 -5.15 0.88
C PHE A 107 25.12 -5.71 0.43
N ARG A 108 25.57 -5.38 -0.79
CA ARG A 108 26.88 -5.80 -1.31
C ARG A 108 28.05 -5.18 -0.54
N ALA A 109 27.95 -3.88 -0.23
CA ALA A 109 28.96 -3.18 0.56
C ALA A 109 29.07 -3.77 1.97
N ARG A 110 27.93 -4.01 2.64
CA ARG A 110 27.91 -4.66 3.96
C ARG A 110 28.49 -6.07 3.91
N ALA A 111 28.19 -6.85 2.88
CA ALA A 111 28.75 -8.18 2.72
C ALA A 111 30.29 -8.14 2.53
N SER A 112 30.79 -7.21 1.71
CA SER A 112 32.23 -7.06 1.50
C SER A 112 32.96 -6.52 2.74
N GLU A 113 32.33 -5.65 3.52
CA GLU A 113 32.86 -5.22 4.83
C GLU A 113 32.95 -6.38 5.81
N MET A 114 31.90 -7.20 5.91
CA MET A 114 31.91 -8.40 6.75
C MET A 114 33.02 -9.38 6.32
N GLU A 115 33.24 -9.55 5.03
CA GLU A 115 34.32 -10.39 4.50
C GLU A 115 35.71 -9.81 4.84
N ARG A 116 35.90 -8.50 4.67
CA ARG A 116 37.13 -7.81 5.08
C ARG A 116 37.38 -7.92 6.59
N GLN A 117 36.34 -7.81 7.40
CA GLN A 117 36.44 -8.00 8.85
C GLN A 117 36.88 -9.42 9.19
N ARG A 118 36.28 -10.44 8.58
CA ARG A 118 36.71 -11.85 8.74
C ARG A 118 38.17 -12.05 8.36
N HIS A 119 38.62 -11.50 7.23
CA HIS A 119 40.02 -11.58 6.84
C HIS A 119 40.97 -10.92 7.85
N ARG A 120 40.58 -9.77 8.43
CA ARG A 120 41.37 -9.11 9.48
C ARG A 120 41.40 -9.94 10.76
N GLU A 121 40.29 -10.53 11.16
CA GLU A 121 40.21 -11.43 12.32
C GLU A 121 41.10 -12.66 12.12
N ASP A 122 41.05 -13.28 10.94
CA ASP A 122 41.87 -14.46 10.64
C ASP A 122 43.36 -14.13 10.56
N ALA A 123 43.73 -12.99 10.00
CA ALA A 123 45.11 -12.49 10.03
C ALA A 123 45.60 -12.24 11.46
N ARG A 124 44.75 -11.70 12.35
CA ARG A 124 45.08 -11.51 13.77
C ARG A 124 45.22 -12.83 14.52
N LYS A 125 44.36 -13.82 14.28
CA LYS A 125 44.47 -15.17 14.88
C LYS A 125 45.81 -15.85 14.55
N GLN A 126 46.39 -15.57 13.38
CA GLN A 126 47.73 -16.08 13.02
C GLN A 126 48.86 -15.44 13.83
N LEU A 127 48.70 -14.18 14.25
CA LEU A 127 49.69 -13.42 15.02
C LEU A 127 49.59 -13.68 16.53
N ASP A 128 48.42 -14.15 17.02
CA ASP A 128 48.12 -14.34 18.44
C ASP A 128 48.59 -15.70 19.00
N VAL A 129 49.49 -16.40 18.30
CA VAL A 129 50.20 -17.57 18.85
C VAL A 129 51.61 -17.12 19.26
N PRO A 130 51.79 -16.56 20.47
CA PRO A 130 53.11 -16.18 20.95
C PRO A 130 53.94 -17.44 21.24
N GLY A 131 55.05 -17.62 20.52
CA GLY A 131 56.06 -18.64 20.79
C GLY A 131 56.18 -19.74 19.71
N PRO A 132 57.23 -20.57 19.77
CA PRO A 132 57.44 -21.65 18.82
C PRO A 132 56.31 -22.68 18.94
N LEU A 133 55.69 -23.01 17.80
CA LEU A 133 54.60 -23.97 17.72
C LEU A 133 55.07 -25.36 18.18
N ASN A 134 54.62 -25.80 19.35
CA ASN A 134 54.93 -27.13 19.87
C ASN A 134 54.21 -28.22 19.03
N SER A 135 54.85 -29.36 18.82
CA SER A 135 54.31 -30.47 18.03
C SER A 135 52.97 -30.99 18.56
N ALA A 136 52.78 -31.04 19.88
CA ALA A 136 51.51 -31.44 20.50
C ALA A 136 50.39 -30.43 20.20
N THR A 137 50.67 -29.13 20.29
CA THR A 137 49.71 -28.07 19.95
C THR A 137 49.36 -28.06 18.46
N ALA A 138 50.33 -28.31 17.58
CA ALA A 138 50.10 -28.41 16.13
C ALA A 138 49.15 -29.57 15.80
N ARG A 139 49.36 -30.75 16.41
CA ARG A 139 48.48 -31.92 16.23
C ARG A 139 47.05 -31.63 16.71
N ALA A 140 46.89 -30.99 17.87
CA ALA A 140 45.58 -30.60 18.40
C ALA A 140 44.84 -29.62 17.48
N MET A 141 45.55 -28.66 16.87
CA MET A 141 44.96 -27.73 15.89
C MET A 141 44.48 -28.45 14.63
N VAL A 142 45.20 -29.45 14.13
CA VAL A 142 44.79 -30.25 12.96
C VAL A 142 43.53 -31.05 13.27
N VAL A 143 43.44 -31.66 14.47
CA VAL A 143 42.24 -32.38 14.91
C VAL A 143 41.04 -31.44 14.98
N LYS A 144 41.18 -30.28 15.64
CA LYS A 144 40.12 -29.27 15.69
C LYS A 144 39.68 -28.78 14.31
N LYS A 145 40.62 -28.55 13.38
CA LYS A 145 40.28 -28.17 12.00
C LYS A 145 39.47 -29.26 11.29
N ARG A 146 39.82 -30.53 11.49
CA ARG A 146 39.07 -31.67 10.92
C ARG A 146 37.65 -31.73 11.50
N GLU A 147 37.50 -31.61 12.82
CA GLU A 147 36.19 -31.60 13.48
C GLU A 147 35.30 -30.45 12.98
N ILE A 148 35.85 -29.24 12.85
CA ILE A 148 35.12 -28.09 12.30
C ILE A 148 34.68 -28.36 10.85
N SER A 149 35.58 -28.89 10.01
CA SER A 149 35.24 -29.19 8.61
C SER A 149 34.16 -30.26 8.48
N LEU A 150 34.17 -31.28 9.35
CA LEU A 150 33.14 -32.31 9.40
C LEU A 150 31.79 -31.71 9.81
N ALA A 151 31.77 -30.86 10.84
CA ALA A 151 30.56 -30.19 11.28
C ALA A 151 29.98 -29.24 10.21
N GLU A 152 30.84 -28.53 9.47
CA GLU A 152 30.42 -27.69 8.33
C GLU A 152 29.83 -28.52 7.19
N ASP A 153 30.43 -29.68 6.90
CA ASP A 153 29.93 -30.61 5.88
C ASP A 153 28.59 -31.21 6.27
N GLU A 154 28.41 -31.61 7.52
CA GLU A 154 27.13 -32.09 8.07
C GLU A 154 26.05 -31.02 7.98
N ALA A 155 26.36 -29.79 8.38
CA ALA A 155 25.43 -28.66 8.27
C ALA A 155 25.05 -28.36 6.81
N ARG A 156 26.01 -28.47 5.88
CA ARG A 156 25.77 -28.30 4.44
C ARG A 156 24.85 -29.39 3.89
N VAL A 157 25.05 -30.65 4.29
CA VAL A 157 24.19 -31.78 3.91
C VAL A 157 22.78 -31.59 4.48
N ALA A 158 22.65 -31.19 5.74
CA ALA A 158 21.35 -30.91 6.38
C ALA A 158 20.57 -29.82 5.63
N ARG A 159 21.22 -28.70 5.28
CA ARG A 159 20.60 -27.63 4.47
C ARG A 159 20.15 -28.09 3.09
N ARG A 160 20.91 -28.99 2.44
CA ARG A 160 20.50 -29.57 1.15
C ARG A 160 19.26 -30.44 1.30
N ARG A 161 19.21 -31.29 2.33
CA ARG A 161 18.04 -32.13 2.64
C ARG A 161 16.79 -31.28 2.91
N GLU A 162 16.93 -30.22 3.70
CA GLU A 162 15.82 -29.31 3.99
C GLU A 162 15.27 -28.63 2.72
N ARG A 163 16.15 -28.22 1.81
CA ARG A 163 15.76 -27.65 0.50
C ARG A 163 15.01 -28.65 -0.35
N GLU A 164 15.47 -29.90 -0.38
CA GLU A 164 14.81 -30.98 -1.12
C GLU A 164 13.40 -31.24 -0.58
N ILE A 165 13.25 -31.32 0.74
CA ILE A 165 11.94 -31.48 1.39
C ILE A 165 11.01 -30.31 1.05
N LYS A 166 11.49 -29.07 1.14
CA LYS A 166 10.69 -27.89 0.76
C LYS A 166 10.30 -27.89 -0.72
N ARG A 167 11.16 -28.39 -1.60
CA ARG A 167 10.86 -28.53 -3.02
C ARG A 167 9.76 -29.57 -3.23
N GLN A 168 9.89 -30.75 -2.63
CA GLN A 168 8.87 -31.80 -2.70
C GLN A 168 7.51 -31.34 -2.14
N GLN A 169 7.51 -30.58 -1.04
CA GLN A 169 6.29 -29.99 -0.48
C GLN A 169 5.62 -29.04 -1.48
N LYS A 170 6.38 -28.16 -2.13
CA LYS A 170 5.84 -27.25 -3.17
C LYS A 170 5.31 -27.99 -4.38
N GLU A 171 6.00 -29.04 -4.82
CA GLU A 171 5.55 -29.89 -5.93
C GLU A 171 4.24 -30.61 -5.58
N ASN A 172 4.13 -31.14 -4.36
CA ASN A 172 2.89 -31.75 -3.86
C ASN A 172 1.73 -30.75 -3.73
N GLU A 173 2.00 -29.53 -3.23
CA GLU A 173 1.00 -28.45 -3.18
C GLU A 173 0.54 -28.04 -4.58
N ALA A 174 1.46 -27.91 -5.53
CA ALA A 174 1.16 -27.59 -6.91
C ALA A 174 0.30 -28.69 -7.56
N ALA A 175 0.64 -29.96 -7.33
CA ALA A 175 -0.14 -31.12 -7.78
C ALA A 175 -1.55 -31.11 -7.16
N ALA A 176 -1.69 -30.81 -5.88
CA ALA A 176 -3.00 -30.69 -5.22
C ALA A 176 -3.85 -29.55 -5.79
N ILE A 177 -3.23 -28.40 -6.11
CA ILE A 177 -3.91 -27.28 -6.78
C ILE A 177 -4.34 -27.68 -8.20
N ALA A 178 -3.47 -28.35 -8.96
CA ALA A 178 -3.77 -28.83 -10.30
C ALA A 178 -4.94 -29.83 -10.28
N HIS A 179 -4.92 -30.80 -9.35
CA HIS A 179 -6.02 -31.74 -9.13
C HIS A 179 -7.33 -31.01 -8.79
N ARG A 180 -7.31 -30.04 -7.86
CA ARG A 180 -8.50 -29.22 -7.55
C ARG A 180 -9.03 -28.46 -8.76
N LYS A 181 -8.15 -27.94 -9.62
CA LYS A 181 -8.55 -27.26 -10.88
C LYS A 181 -9.18 -28.26 -11.86
N ALA A 182 -8.60 -29.45 -12.02
CA ALA A 182 -9.13 -30.50 -12.88
C ALA A 182 -10.53 -30.96 -12.43
N VAL A 183 -10.71 -31.21 -11.14
CA VAL A 183 -12.03 -31.55 -10.55
C VAL A 183 -13.05 -30.44 -10.78
N ARG A 184 -12.66 -29.17 -10.63
CA ARG A 184 -13.55 -28.04 -10.94
C ARG A 184 -13.93 -27.98 -12.41
N ALA A 185 -12.99 -28.24 -13.32
CA ALA A 185 -13.26 -28.30 -14.75
C ALA A 185 -14.23 -29.43 -15.10
N GLN A 186 -14.01 -30.63 -14.53
CA GLN A 186 -14.89 -31.78 -14.71
C GLN A 186 -16.30 -31.53 -14.14
N ASN A 187 -16.40 -30.96 -12.93
CA ASN A 187 -17.69 -30.63 -12.32
C ASN A 187 -18.44 -29.55 -13.12
N LYS A 188 -17.73 -28.62 -13.77
CA LYS A 188 -18.32 -27.63 -14.68
C LYS A 188 -18.90 -28.31 -15.93
N ILE A 189 -18.22 -29.31 -16.48
CA ILE A 189 -18.71 -30.10 -17.63
C ILE A 189 -19.95 -30.92 -17.24
N LEU A 190 -19.94 -31.52 -16.05
CA LEU A 190 -21.04 -32.34 -15.53
C LEU A 190 -22.23 -31.54 -14.95
N GLY A 191 -22.18 -30.21 -14.96
CA GLY A 191 -23.25 -29.35 -14.43
C GLY A 191 -23.42 -29.39 -12.91
N ILE A 192 -22.47 -29.97 -12.17
CA ILE A 192 -22.53 -30.12 -10.71
C ILE A 192 -22.17 -28.79 -10.04
N LYS A 193 -23.14 -28.15 -9.39
CA LYS A 193 -22.91 -26.92 -8.60
C LYS A 193 -22.06 -27.25 -7.37
N THR A 194 -20.78 -26.88 -7.41
CA THR A 194 -19.90 -27.00 -6.24
C THR A 194 -20.12 -25.81 -5.30
N PRO A 195 -20.31 -26.04 -3.99
CA PRO A 195 -20.46 -24.95 -3.02
C PRO A 195 -19.16 -24.13 -2.95
N ARG A 196 -19.28 -22.82 -3.16
CA ARG A 196 -18.16 -21.89 -2.94
C ARG A 196 -18.00 -21.71 -1.44
N TYR A 197 -17.08 -22.44 -0.83
CA TYR A 197 -16.61 -22.08 0.50
C TYR A 197 -15.96 -20.69 0.42
N ARG A 198 -16.55 -19.71 1.13
CA ARG A 198 -15.86 -18.45 1.45
C ARG A 198 -14.57 -18.85 2.15
N ARG A 199 -13.43 -18.39 1.64
CA ARG A 199 -12.19 -18.43 2.42
C ARG A 199 -12.47 -17.59 3.67
N ASN A 200 -12.51 -18.23 4.83
CA ASN A 200 -12.38 -17.51 6.08
C ASN A 200 -11.03 -16.80 6.01
N ALA A 201 -11.08 -15.47 5.98
CA ALA A 201 -9.91 -14.64 6.16
C ALA A 201 -9.42 -14.84 7.61
N PRO A 202 -8.09 -14.91 7.84
CA PRO A 202 -7.55 -14.80 9.20
C PRO A 202 -7.87 -13.44 9.81
#